data_AF-A0A4Z0BXJ2-F1
#
_entry.id   AF-A0A4Z0BXJ2-F1
#
_cell.length_a   1.000
_cell.length_b   1.000
_cell.length_c   1.000
_cell.angle_alpha   90.00
_cell.angle_beta   90.00
_cell.angle_gamma   90.00
#
_symmetry.space_group_name_H-M   'P 1'
#
loop_
_entity.id
_entity.type
_entity.pdbx_description
1 polymer ?
#
loop_
_entity_poly.entity_id
_entity_poly.type
_entity_poly.pdbx_seq_one_letter_code
_entity_poly.pdbx_strand_id
1 'polypeptide(L)'
;MQPSMPEATDLHLEHTRHLFLSERARRETIRGSISTPVAAISFAVFALGTLASEIDASRWQEAPGLAILVLGAAAIAALFASAWQVLMAEWLFVYHEPPRVADLVQPPGTPPEQAQARLRATLTASYAVAYEQYLRGNAASSRHRTWALRLIVLSLLLQALAFAVLPFQRVAG
;
A
#
# COMPACT_ATOMS: atom_id res chain seq x y z
N MET A 1 12.92 -31.98 39.48
CA MET A 1 13.10 -30.69 38.78
C MET A 1 11.71 -30.24 38.34
N GLN A 2 11.04 -29.40 39.14
CA GLN A 2 9.70 -28.88 38.78
C GLN A 2 9.88 -27.72 37.79
N PRO A 3 9.14 -27.69 36.66
CA PRO A 3 9.17 -26.54 35.77
C PRO A 3 8.57 -25.33 36.50
N SER A 4 9.38 -24.29 36.72
CA SER A 4 8.92 -23.01 37.24
C SER A 4 7.92 -22.42 36.25
N MET A 5 6.68 -22.18 36.71
CA MET A 5 5.67 -21.49 35.92
C MET A 5 6.24 -20.13 35.48
N PRO A 6 6.11 -19.75 34.19
CA PRO A 6 6.59 -18.46 33.73
C PRO A 6 5.88 -17.33 34.50
N GLU A 7 6.66 -16.35 34.97
CA GLU A 7 6.10 -15.18 35.65
C GLU A 7 5.18 -14.42 34.70
N ALA A 8 4.10 -13.82 35.22
CA ALA A 8 3.10 -13.11 34.41
C ALA A 8 3.71 -12.03 33.48
N THR A 9 4.82 -11.42 33.90
CA THR A 9 5.59 -10.44 33.13
C THR A 9 6.22 -11.05 31.87
N ASP A 10 6.68 -12.31 31.94
CA ASP A 10 7.31 -13.00 30.82
C ASP A 10 6.26 -13.40 29.78
N LEU A 11 5.10 -13.88 30.24
CA LEU A 11 3.94 -14.14 29.37
C LEU A 11 3.47 -12.86 28.66
N HIS A 12 3.43 -11.73 29.37
CA HIS A 12 3.00 -10.47 28.78
C HIS A 12 3.99 -9.94 27.73
N LEU A 13 5.29 -10.05 28.00
CA LEU A 13 6.36 -9.70 27.05
C LEU A 13 6.31 -10.60 25.81
N GLU A 14 6.14 -11.90 25.99
CA GLU A 14 6.05 -12.85 24.87
C GLU A 14 4.81 -12.57 24.01
N HIS A 15 3.67 -12.29 24.64
CA HIS A 15 2.45 -11.92 23.95
C HIS A 15 2.59 -10.64 23.12
N THR A 16 3.12 -9.56 23.70
CA THR A 16 3.34 -8.29 22.97
C THR A 16 4.36 -8.44 21.84
N ARG A 17 5.43 -9.22 22.07
CA ARG A 17 6.38 -9.56 21.02
C ARG A 17 5.71 -10.31 19.86
N HIS A 18 4.86 -11.29 20.15
CA HIS A 18 4.13 -12.04 19.13
C HIS A 18 3.21 -11.13 18.30
N LEU A 19 2.44 -10.26 18.96
CA LEU A 19 1.59 -9.27 18.28
C LEU A 19 2.41 -8.37 17.35
N PHE A 20 3.51 -7.82 17.83
CA PHE A 20 4.43 -7.01 17.03
C PHE A 20 4.95 -7.75 15.79
N LEU A 21 5.46 -8.99 15.97
CA LEU A 21 5.99 -9.78 14.87
C LEU A 21 4.90 -10.13 13.84
N SER A 22 3.68 -10.41 14.29
CA SER A 22 2.56 -10.71 13.41
C SER A 22 2.18 -9.52 12.53
N GLU A 23 2.15 -8.30 13.08
CA GLU A 23 1.86 -7.09 12.31
C GLU A 23 3.02 -6.69 11.37
N ARG A 24 4.27 -6.97 11.78
CA ARG A 24 5.43 -6.81 10.89
C ARG A 24 5.35 -7.76 9.69
N ALA A 25 5.05 -9.04 9.90
CA ALA A 25 4.89 -10.01 8.81
C ALA A 25 3.74 -9.60 7.86
N ARG A 26 2.64 -9.09 8.43
CA ARG A 26 1.53 -8.54 7.66
C ARG A 26 1.97 -7.35 6.80
N ARG A 27 2.77 -6.43 7.35
CA ARG A 27 3.33 -5.29 6.60
C ARG A 27 4.17 -5.75 5.42
N GLU A 28 5.07 -6.71 5.62
CA GLU A 28 5.92 -7.26 4.56
C GLU A 28 5.07 -7.88 3.44
N THR A 29 3.98 -8.58 3.79
CA THR A 29 3.01 -9.11 2.82
C THR A 29 2.32 -7.99 2.04
N ILE A 30 1.87 -6.91 2.71
CA ILE A 30 1.23 -5.78 2.03
C ILE A 30 2.24 -5.10 1.09
N ARG A 31 3.47 -4.88 1.53
CA ARG A 31 4.53 -4.26 0.71
C ARG A 31 4.91 -5.13 -0.48
N GLY A 32 5.02 -6.45 -0.28
CA GLY A 32 5.34 -7.40 -1.36
C GLY A 32 4.32 -7.39 -2.51
N SER A 33 3.07 -7.01 -2.23
CA SER A 33 2.01 -6.91 -3.23
C SER A 33 1.98 -5.59 -4.03
N ILE A 34 2.88 -4.64 -3.77
CA ILE A 34 2.90 -3.32 -4.44
C ILE A 34 3.35 -3.43 -5.90
N SER A 35 4.08 -4.48 -6.25
CA SER A 35 4.46 -4.78 -7.64
C SER A 35 3.25 -4.95 -8.56
N THR A 36 2.14 -5.52 -8.07
CA THR A 36 0.94 -5.79 -8.86
C THR A 36 0.28 -4.52 -9.42
N PRO A 37 -0.09 -3.50 -8.61
CA PRO A 37 -0.66 -2.26 -9.15
C PRO A 37 0.32 -1.51 -10.05
N VAL A 38 1.64 -1.56 -9.77
CA VAL A 38 2.65 -0.94 -10.64
C VAL A 38 2.65 -1.60 -12.03
N ALA A 39 2.68 -2.92 -12.10
CA ALA A 39 2.61 -3.65 -13.38
C ALA A 39 1.31 -3.35 -14.15
N ALA A 40 0.19 -3.27 -13.43
CA ALA A 40 -1.10 -2.96 -14.04
C ALA A 40 -1.17 -1.51 -14.59
N ILE A 41 -0.51 -0.55 -13.92
CA ILE A 41 -0.34 0.82 -14.44
C ILE A 41 0.46 0.78 -15.75
N SER A 42 1.57 0.04 -15.80
CA SER A 42 2.37 -0.10 -17.03
C SER A 42 1.55 -0.66 -18.19
N PHE A 43 0.73 -1.68 -17.93
CA PHE A 43 -0.17 -2.24 -18.93
C PHE A 43 -1.22 -1.22 -19.41
N ALA A 44 -1.82 -0.46 -18.49
CA ALA A 44 -2.79 0.57 -18.83
C ALA A 44 -2.16 1.73 -19.64
N VAL A 45 -0.91 2.10 -19.36
CA VAL A 45 -0.17 3.10 -20.16
C VAL A 45 0.08 2.58 -21.57
N PHE A 46 0.47 1.30 -21.71
CA PHE A 46 0.65 0.68 -23.03
C PHE A 46 -0.66 0.68 -23.83
N ALA A 47 -1.77 0.23 -23.24
CA ALA A 47 -3.08 0.21 -23.88
C ALA A 47 -3.56 1.62 -24.29
N LEU A 48 -3.27 2.64 -23.47
CA LEU A 48 -3.53 4.04 -23.83
C LEU A 48 -2.70 4.48 -25.04
N GLY A 49 -1.44 4.07 -25.13
CA GLY A 49 -0.58 4.34 -26.28
C GLY A 49 -1.13 3.72 -27.57
N THR A 50 -1.61 2.47 -27.50
CA THR A 50 -2.29 1.80 -28.62
C THR A 50 -3.57 2.54 -29.02
N LEU A 51 -4.38 2.97 -28.04
CA LEU A 51 -5.59 3.75 -28.33
C LEU A 51 -5.23 5.06 -29.04
N ALA A 52 -4.22 5.77 -28.56
CA ALA A 52 -3.78 7.04 -29.14
C ALA A 52 -3.31 6.92 -30.60
N SER A 53 -2.66 5.80 -30.97
CA SER A 53 -2.23 5.58 -32.36
C SER A 53 -3.36 5.24 -33.33
N GLU A 54 -4.50 4.78 -32.82
CA GLU A 54 -5.65 4.32 -33.63
C GLU A 54 -6.73 5.41 -33.81
N ILE A 55 -6.62 6.52 -33.07
CA ILE A 55 -7.55 7.66 -33.15
C ILE A 55 -7.26 8.48 -34.40
N ASP A 56 -8.29 8.68 -35.22
CA ASP A 56 -8.25 9.65 -36.32
C ASP A 56 -8.41 11.08 -35.77
N ALA A 57 -7.31 11.82 -35.70
CA ALA A 57 -7.28 13.19 -35.20
C ALA A 57 -8.06 14.17 -36.08
N SER A 58 -8.33 13.85 -37.35
CA SER A 58 -9.10 14.74 -38.23
C SER A 58 -10.60 14.76 -37.90
N ARG A 59 -11.08 13.73 -37.18
CA ARG A 59 -12.50 13.47 -36.91
C ARG A 59 -12.88 13.60 -35.44
N TRP A 60 -12.09 14.35 -34.67
CA TRP A 60 -12.30 14.48 -33.22
C TRP A 60 -13.60 15.19 -32.83
N GLN A 61 -14.16 16.01 -33.71
CA GLN A 61 -15.41 16.75 -33.48
C GLN A 61 -16.66 15.88 -33.59
N GLU A 62 -16.55 14.70 -34.22
CA GLU A 62 -17.67 13.77 -34.29
C GLU A 62 -17.94 13.17 -32.91
N ALA A 63 -19.22 12.84 -32.64
CA ALA A 63 -19.64 12.24 -31.38
C ALA A 63 -18.77 11.05 -30.90
N PRO A 64 -18.41 10.06 -31.75
CA PRO A 64 -17.53 8.97 -31.31
C PRO A 64 -16.11 9.45 -30.97
N GLY A 65 -15.56 10.42 -31.72
CA GLY A 65 -14.25 11.02 -31.43
C GLY A 65 -14.24 11.72 -30.07
N LEU A 66 -15.25 12.55 -29.80
CA LEU A 66 -15.43 13.20 -28.50
C LEU A 66 -15.59 12.18 -27.37
N ALA A 67 -16.37 11.12 -27.57
CA ALA A 67 -16.55 10.06 -26.57
C ALA A 67 -15.22 9.37 -26.23
N ILE A 68 -14.41 9.02 -27.24
CA ILE A 68 -13.09 8.42 -27.05
C ILE A 68 -12.17 9.37 -26.28
N LEU A 69 -12.17 10.67 -26.61
CA LEU A 69 -11.35 11.66 -25.90
C LEU A 69 -11.76 11.81 -24.42
N VAL A 70 -13.06 11.86 -24.13
CA VAL A 70 -13.55 11.95 -22.74
C VAL A 70 -13.20 10.69 -21.95
N LEU A 71 -13.42 9.51 -22.54
CA LEU A 71 -13.07 8.23 -21.91
C LEU A 71 -11.56 8.10 -21.68
N GLY A 72 -10.74 8.50 -22.65
CA GLY A 72 -9.29 8.52 -22.55
C GLY A 72 -8.79 9.47 -21.46
N ALA A 73 -9.32 10.70 -21.41
CA ALA A 73 -8.99 11.67 -20.37
C ALA A 73 -9.38 11.18 -18.97
N ALA A 74 -10.58 10.58 -18.83
CA ALA A 74 -11.03 9.98 -17.57
C ALA A 74 -10.13 8.78 -17.17
N ALA A 75 -9.72 7.95 -18.13
CA ALA A 75 -8.81 6.83 -17.89
C ALA A 75 -7.43 7.31 -17.41
N ILE A 76 -6.90 8.38 -18.00
CA ILE A 76 -5.64 9.03 -17.58
C ILE A 76 -5.77 9.58 -16.15
N ALA A 77 -6.84 10.32 -15.86
CA ALA A 77 -7.08 10.85 -14.53
C ALA A 77 -7.18 9.74 -13.47
N ALA A 78 -7.87 8.64 -13.79
CA ALA A 78 -7.94 7.46 -12.94
C ALA A 78 -6.55 6.80 -12.72
N LEU A 79 -5.68 6.76 -13.74
CA LEU A 79 -4.31 6.25 -13.60
C LEU A 79 -3.44 7.12 -12.70
N PHE A 80 -3.47 8.43 -12.88
CA PHE A 80 -2.74 9.36 -12.00
C PHE A 80 -3.23 9.27 -10.56
N ALA A 81 -4.55 9.21 -10.37
CA ALA A 81 -5.14 9.01 -9.05
C ALA A 81 -4.68 7.67 -8.45
N SER A 82 -4.64 6.58 -9.22
CA SER A 82 -4.10 5.31 -8.75
C SER A 82 -2.63 5.39 -8.35
N ALA A 83 -1.78 5.96 -9.21
CA ALA A 83 -0.36 6.12 -8.94
C ALA A 83 -0.12 6.93 -7.65
N TRP A 84 -0.91 7.99 -7.44
CA TRP A 84 -0.90 8.75 -6.19
C TRP A 84 -1.26 7.88 -4.99
N GLN A 85 -2.29 7.03 -5.08
CA GLN A 85 -2.65 6.11 -3.99
C GLN A 85 -1.53 5.11 -3.68
N VAL A 86 -0.81 4.60 -4.70
CA VAL A 86 0.35 3.73 -4.50
C VAL A 86 1.49 4.46 -3.77
N LEU A 87 1.81 5.68 -4.20
CA LEU A 87 2.82 6.51 -3.54
C LEU A 87 2.44 6.82 -2.08
N MET A 88 1.18 7.13 -1.81
CA MET A 88 0.69 7.35 -0.46
C MET A 88 0.80 6.09 0.41
N ALA A 89 0.54 4.91 -0.14
CA ALA A 89 0.72 3.66 0.58
C ALA A 89 2.19 3.42 0.96
N GLU A 90 3.13 3.64 0.03
CA GLU A 90 4.58 3.55 0.31
C GLU A 90 5.04 4.60 1.32
N TRP A 91 4.59 5.85 1.16
CA TRP A 91 4.91 6.93 2.10
C TRP A 91 4.46 6.61 3.52
N LEU A 92 3.25 6.07 3.67
CA LEU A 92 2.71 5.70 4.98
C LEU A 92 3.50 4.57 5.64
N PHE A 93 4.08 3.65 4.86
CA PHE A 93 5.00 2.65 5.39
C PHE A 93 6.26 3.32 5.96
N VAL A 94 6.89 4.19 5.18
CA VAL A 94 8.10 4.92 5.63
C VAL A 94 7.80 5.74 6.89
N TYR A 95 6.67 6.44 6.92
CA TYR A 95 6.31 7.32 8.03
C TYR A 95 5.99 6.57 9.33
N HIS A 96 5.35 5.39 9.25
CA HIS A 96 5.00 4.57 10.41
C HIS A 96 6.04 3.47 10.70
N GLU A 97 7.30 3.67 10.31
CA GLU A 97 8.37 2.76 10.69
C GLU A 97 8.76 2.99 12.16
N PRO A 98 8.59 2.00 13.06
CA PRO A 98 8.90 2.19 14.46
C PRO A 98 10.41 2.34 14.68
N PRO A 99 10.83 3.13 15.68
CA PRO A 99 12.23 3.28 16.04
C PRO A 99 12.84 1.91 16.41
N ARG A 100 14.13 1.72 16.13
CA ARG A 100 14.79 0.44 16.44
C ARG A 100 14.89 0.28 17.94
N VAL A 101 14.43 -0.87 18.46
CA VAL A 101 14.43 -1.18 19.90
C VAL A 101 15.84 -1.13 20.51
N ALA A 102 16.88 -1.37 19.71
CA ALA A 102 18.27 -1.23 20.11
C ALA A 102 18.65 0.22 20.51
N ASP A 103 17.98 1.22 19.94
CA ASP A 103 18.25 2.64 20.20
C ASP A 103 17.64 3.11 21.54
N LEU A 104 16.74 2.30 22.13
CA LEU A 104 15.99 2.64 23.35
C LEU A 104 16.59 2.02 24.62
N VAL A 105 17.70 1.27 24.50
CA VAL A 105 18.27 0.47 25.59
C VAL A 105 19.70 0.93 25.92
N GLN A 106 19.83 1.90 26.84
CA GLN A 106 20.75 1.93 28.01
C GLN A 106 21.15 3.35 28.47
N PRO A 107 20.85 3.71 29.74
CA PRO A 107 21.73 4.55 30.54
C PRO A 107 22.70 3.69 31.38
N PRO A 108 24.00 4.03 31.47
CA PRO A 108 24.98 3.29 32.27
C PRO A 108 24.70 3.42 33.78
N GLY A 109 24.91 2.34 34.55
CA GLY A 109 24.98 2.37 36.02
C GLY A 109 23.85 1.71 36.83
N THR A 110 23.01 0.85 36.24
CA THR A 110 21.89 0.20 36.97
C THR A 110 22.30 -1.17 37.54
N PRO A 111 21.92 -1.52 38.80
CA PRO A 111 22.17 -2.86 39.37
C PRO A 111 21.54 -4.00 38.55
N PRO A 112 22.15 -5.19 38.48
CA PRO A 112 21.79 -6.24 37.51
C PRO A 112 20.35 -6.77 37.62
N GLU A 113 19.82 -6.96 38.83
CA GLU A 113 18.44 -7.45 39.03
C GLU A 113 17.39 -6.39 38.63
N GLN A 114 17.60 -5.13 39.01
CA GLN A 114 16.72 -4.02 38.61
C GLN A 114 16.85 -3.71 37.12
N ALA A 115 18.04 -3.92 36.54
CA ALA A 115 18.28 -3.76 35.12
C ALA A 115 17.45 -4.76 34.30
N GLN A 116 17.29 -6.01 34.75
CA GLN A 116 16.51 -7.01 34.02
C GLN A 116 15.01 -6.70 34.04
N ALA A 117 14.44 -6.35 35.21
CA ALA A 117 13.03 -5.98 35.31
C ALA A 117 12.71 -4.70 34.51
N ARG A 118 13.58 -3.69 34.57
CA ARG A 118 13.46 -2.47 33.76
C ARG A 118 13.58 -2.76 32.28
N LEU A 119 14.54 -3.59 31.88
CA LEU A 119 14.71 -3.98 30.48
C LEU A 119 13.44 -4.66 29.95
N ARG A 120 12.87 -5.63 30.69
CA ARG A 120 11.61 -6.28 30.31
C ARG A 120 10.48 -5.26 30.16
N ALA A 121 10.31 -4.36 31.13
CA ALA A 121 9.29 -3.31 31.05
C ALA A 121 9.48 -2.38 29.83
N THR A 122 10.71 -1.94 29.58
CA THR A 122 11.05 -1.11 28.41
C THR A 122 10.79 -1.84 27.11
N LEU A 123 11.15 -3.12 27.00
CA LEU A 123 10.90 -3.94 25.81
C LEU A 123 9.41 -4.13 25.57
N THR A 124 8.63 -4.48 26.60
CA THR A 124 7.17 -4.60 26.49
C THR A 124 6.54 -3.29 26.02
N ALA A 125 6.90 -2.16 26.63
CA ALA A 125 6.41 -0.85 26.22
C ALA A 125 6.80 -0.50 24.78
N SER A 126 8.05 -0.80 24.38
CA SER A 126 8.52 -0.57 23.02
C SER A 126 7.75 -1.41 22.01
N TYR A 127 7.51 -2.69 22.30
CA TYR A 127 6.73 -3.57 21.44
C TYR A 127 5.28 -3.11 21.33
N ALA A 128 4.66 -2.67 22.43
CA ALA A 128 3.30 -2.16 22.43
C ALA A 128 3.16 -0.91 21.55
N VAL A 129 4.06 0.07 21.70
CA VAL A 129 4.08 1.28 20.85
C VAL A 129 4.31 0.93 19.38
N ALA A 130 5.27 0.05 19.09
CA ALA A 130 5.57 -0.36 17.73
C ALA A 130 4.41 -1.14 17.08
N TYR A 131 3.71 -1.98 17.86
CA TYR A 131 2.51 -2.68 17.43
C TYR A 131 1.40 -1.70 17.02
N GLU A 132 1.09 -0.70 17.85
CA GLU A 132 0.06 0.30 17.52
C GLU A 132 0.39 1.10 16.25
N GLN A 133 1.66 1.48 16.08
CA GLN A 133 2.12 2.17 14.88
C GLN A 133 1.96 1.30 13.63
N TYR A 134 2.38 0.03 13.69
CA TYR A 134 2.19 -0.88 12.57
C TYR A 134 0.71 -1.14 12.28
N LEU A 135 -0.14 -1.30 13.30
CA LEU A 135 -1.57 -1.51 13.10
C LEU A 135 -2.23 -0.35 12.34
N ARG A 136 -1.94 0.90 12.76
CA ARG A 136 -2.44 2.11 12.09
C ARG A 136 -1.88 2.24 10.67
N GLY A 137 -0.58 2.05 10.50
CA GLY A 137 0.10 2.11 9.21
C GLY A 137 -0.41 1.06 8.22
N ASN A 138 -0.60 -0.19 8.69
CA ASN A 138 -1.10 -1.30 7.88
C ASN A 138 -2.55 -1.08 7.44
N ALA A 139 -3.41 -0.60 8.34
CA ALA A 139 -4.81 -0.31 8.02
C ALA A 139 -4.93 0.81 6.96
N ALA A 140 -4.21 1.91 7.14
CA ALA A 140 -4.20 3.02 6.19
C ALA A 140 -3.63 2.58 4.83
N SER A 141 -2.47 1.93 4.82
CA SER A 141 -1.80 1.49 3.58
C SER A 141 -2.63 0.46 2.81
N SER A 142 -3.31 -0.47 3.52
CA SER A 142 -4.23 -1.41 2.88
C SER A 142 -5.41 -0.71 2.22
N ARG A 143 -5.94 0.36 2.82
CA ARG A 143 -7.04 1.15 2.22
C ARG A 143 -6.58 1.85 0.94
N HIS A 144 -5.42 2.51 0.97
CA HIS A 144 -4.84 3.15 -0.21
C HIS A 144 -4.57 2.15 -1.34
N ARG A 145 -4.02 0.97 -1.02
CA ARG A 145 -3.81 -0.12 -2.00
C ARG A 145 -5.11 -0.58 -2.66
N THR A 146 -6.17 -0.80 -1.87
CA THR A 146 -7.48 -1.20 -2.42
C THR A 146 -8.05 -0.12 -3.33
N TRP A 147 -7.91 1.16 -2.97
CA TRP A 147 -8.33 2.27 -3.83
C TRP A 147 -7.50 2.37 -5.11
N ALA A 148 -6.18 2.18 -5.04
CA ALA A 148 -5.32 2.12 -6.22
C ALA A 148 -5.80 1.04 -7.21
N LEU A 149 -6.05 -0.18 -6.72
CA LEU A 149 -6.56 -1.27 -7.56
C LEU A 149 -7.92 -0.95 -8.20
N ARG A 150 -8.85 -0.35 -7.45
CA ARG A 150 -10.15 0.07 -7.98
C ARG A 150 -10.01 1.10 -9.10
N LEU A 151 -9.11 2.07 -8.93
CA LEU A 151 -8.85 3.11 -9.93
C LEU A 151 -8.16 2.56 -11.18
N ILE A 152 -7.28 1.57 -11.03
CA ILE A 152 -6.67 0.84 -12.17
C ILE A 152 -7.75 0.11 -12.96
N VAL A 153 -8.59 -0.67 -12.28
CA VAL A 153 -9.69 -1.40 -12.92
C VAL A 153 -10.63 -0.43 -13.64
N LEU A 154 -10.99 0.69 -13.00
CA LEU A 154 -11.80 1.73 -13.63
C LEU A 154 -11.11 2.29 -14.90
N SER A 155 -9.82 2.59 -14.84
CA SER A 155 -9.08 3.08 -16.01
C SER A 155 -9.09 2.07 -17.16
N LEU A 156 -8.83 0.79 -16.87
CA LEU A 156 -8.86 -0.27 -17.88
C LEU A 156 -10.26 -0.43 -18.50
N LEU A 157 -11.32 -0.34 -17.70
CA LEU A 157 -12.70 -0.36 -18.20
C LEU A 157 -12.99 0.83 -19.12
N LEU A 158 -12.55 2.03 -18.75
CA LEU A 158 -12.71 3.22 -19.58
C LEU A 158 -11.95 3.10 -20.91
N GLN A 159 -10.73 2.54 -20.89
CA GLN A 159 -9.96 2.23 -22.10
C GLN A 159 -10.67 1.19 -22.97
N ALA A 160 -11.18 0.10 -22.37
CA ALA A 160 -11.93 -0.92 -23.10
C ALA A 160 -13.18 -0.35 -23.77
N LEU A 161 -13.91 0.52 -23.07
CA LEU A 161 -15.04 1.25 -23.66
C LEU A 161 -14.61 2.16 -24.81
N ALA A 162 -13.47 2.85 -24.68
CA ALA A 162 -12.95 3.67 -25.76
C ALA A 162 -12.58 2.83 -27.01
N PHE A 163 -11.95 1.68 -26.82
CA PHE A 163 -11.67 0.73 -27.91
C PHE A 163 -12.96 0.21 -28.56
N ALA A 164 -14.02 -0.04 -27.79
CA ALA A 164 -15.31 -0.46 -28.32
C ALA A 164 -15.99 0.63 -29.17
N VAL A 165 -15.66 1.90 -28.95
CA VAL A 165 -16.20 3.04 -29.72
C VAL A 165 -15.45 3.27 -31.04
N LEU A 166 -14.18 2.85 -31.15
CA LEU A 166 -13.35 3.06 -32.34
C LEU A 166 -14.00 2.66 -33.68
N PRO A 167 -14.70 1.50 -33.82
CA PRO A 167 -15.31 1.13 -35.09
C PRO A 167 -16.34 2.15 -35.58
N PHE A 168 -17.08 2.79 -34.67
CA PHE A 168 -18.07 3.81 -35.04
C PHE A 168 -17.41 5.10 -35.53
N GLN A 169 -16.24 5.44 -35.00
CA GLN A 169 -15.43 6.55 -35.52
C GLN A 169 -14.97 6.26 -36.96
N ARG A 170 -14.64 5.00 -37.28
CA ARG A 170 -14.18 4.62 -38.64
C ARG A 170 -15.32 4.64 -39.66
N VAL A 171 -16.50 4.15 -39.29
CA VAL A 171 -17.63 3.95 -40.21
C VAL A 171 -18.43 5.25 -40.48
N ALA A 172 -18.37 6.26 -39.62
CA ALA A 172 -19.16 7.48 -39.79
C ALA A 172 -18.69 8.42 -40.94
N GLY A 173 -17.77 7.97 -41.80
CA GLY A 173 -17.19 8.73 -42.91
C GLY A 173 -17.04 7.86 -44.14
#